data_AF-A0A1A9ACS1-F1
#
_entry.id   AF-A0A1A9ACS1-F1
#
_cell.length_a   1.000
_cell.length_b   1.000
_cell.length_c   1.000
_cell.angle_alpha   90.00
_cell.angle_beta   90.00
_cell.angle_gamma   90.00
#
_symmetry.space_group_name_H-M   'P 1'
#
loop_
_entity.id
_entity.type
_entity.pdbx_description
1 polymer ?
#
loop_
_entity_poly.entity_id
_entity_poly.type
_entity_poly.pdbx_seq_one_letter_code
_entity_poly.pdbx_strand_id
1 'polypeptide(L)'
;MTSRVSQTQAEAAVMQQTAARFEQVDQSLQSMLSGLMAELEVLQQAWRGAGGRSFEQVKQQWAQDQATLQRALRETATAIRTAGTQYDVSDTEAAGRVAGTHRGIQLPL
;
A
#
# COMPACT_ATOMS: atom_id res chain seq x y z
N MET A 1 -17.34 26.77 -0.97
CA MET A 1 -17.31 25.49 -0.24
C MET A 1 -17.00 24.30 -1.15
N THR A 2 -17.44 24.29 -2.41
CA THR A 2 -17.14 23.23 -3.40
C THR A 2 -15.65 22.95 -3.62
N SER A 3 -14.78 23.98 -3.63
CA SER A 3 -13.34 23.79 -3.87
C SER A 3 -12.60 22.95 -2.83
N ARG A 4 -13.05 22.91 -1.56
CA ARG A 4 -12.39 22.08 -0.53
C ARG A 4 -12.79 20.61 -0.65
N VAL A 5 -14.07 20.35 -0.91
CA VAL A 5 -14.59 18.99 -1.16
C VAL A 5 -13.92 18.37 -2.39
N SER A 6 -13.71 19.16 -3.45
CA SER A 6 -12.97 18.69 -4.63
C SER A 6 -11.50 18.40 -4.33
N GLN A 7 -10.88 19.12 -3.40
CA GLN A 7 -9.49 18.90 -3.00
C GLN A 7 -9.33 17.64 -2.13
N THR A 8 -10.21 17.42 -1.15
CA THR A 8 -10.19 16.23 -0.28
C THR A 8 -10.46 14.95 -1.07
N GLN A 9 -11.40 14.98 -2.01
CA GLN A 9 -11.68 13.86 -2.90
C GLN A 9 -10.48 13.52 -3.80
N ALA A 10 -9.76 14.54 -4.30
CA ALA A 10 -8.54 14.33 -5.06
C ALA A 10 -7.43 13.71 -4.20
N GLU A 11 -7.25 14.17 -2.96
CA GLU A 11 -6.29 13.60 -2.01
C GLU A 11 -6.60 12.14 -1.67
N ALA A 12 -7.87 11.78 -1.46
CA ALA A 12 -8.30 10.41 -1.22
C ALA A 12 -8.02 9.49 -2.44
N ALA A 13 -8.25 9.98 -3.66
CA ALA A 13 -7.95 9.24 -4.89
C ALA A 13 -6.43 9.00 -5.05
N VAL A 14 -5.60 10.00 -4.74
CA VAL A 14 -4.13 9.86 -4.72
C VAL A 14 -3.68 8.83 -3.70
N MET A 15 -4.29 8.81 -2.50
CA MET A 15 -4.00 7.81 -1.48
C MET A 15 -4.34 6.39 -1.95
N GLN A 16 -5.51 6.21 -2.56
CA GLN A 16 -5.91 4.90 -3.09
C GLN A 16 -4.97 4.42 -4.20
N GLN A 17 -4.59 5.31 -5.13
CA GLN A 17 -3.61 5.00 -6.17
C GLN A 17 -2.25 4.62 -5.56
N THR A 18 -1.81 5.35 -4.52
CA THR A 18 -0.56 5.06 -3.82
C THR A 18 -0.61 3.67 -3.19
N ALA A 19 -1.68 3.33 -2.45
CA ALA A 19 -1.84 2.00 -1.87
C ALA A 19 -1.79 0.88 -2.94
N ALA A 20 -2.47 1.07 -4.07
CA ALA A 20 -2.42 0.12 -5.18
C ALA A 20 -1.00 -0.03 -5.76
N ARG A 21 -0.22 1.05 -5.82
CA ARG A 21 1.19 1.00 -6.25
C ARG A 21 2.04 0.16 -5.30
N PHE A 22 1.84 0.28 -4.00
CA PHE A 22 2.54 -0.55 -3.01
C PHE A 22 2.23 -2.05 -3.19
N GLU A 23 0.97 -2.38 -3.47
CA GLU A 23 0.56 -3.77 -3.76
C GLU A 23 1.17 -4.30 -5.06
N GLN A 24 1.25 -3.48 -6.11
CA GLN A 24 1.93 -3.85 -7.36
C GLN A 24 3.43 -4.11 -7.15
N VAL A 25 4.10 -3.27 -6.35
CA VAL A 25 5.52 -3.45 -6.03
C VAL A 25 5.71 -4.75 -5.24
N ASP A 26 4.84 -5.05 -4.27
CA ASP A 26 4.88 -6.32 -3.53
C ASP A 26 4.81 -7.54 -4.46
N GLN A 27 3.85 -7.55 -5.40
CA GLN A 27 3.70 -8.63 -6.38
C GLN A 27 4.92 -8.75 -7.30
N SER A 28 5.47 -7.63 -7.76
CA SER A 28 6.67 -7.62 -8.60
C SER A 28 7.87 -8.23 -7.88
N LEU A 29 8.06 -7.91 -6.60
CA LEU A 29 9.12 -8.48 -5.78
C LEU A 29 8.96 -9.98 -5.55
N GLN A 30 7.72 -10.45 -5.30
CA GLN A 30 7.43 -11.88 -5.22
C GLN A 30 7.78 -12.63 -6.51
N SER A 31 7.46 -12.04 -7.66
CA SER A 31 7.77 -12.62 -8.97
C SER A 31 9.29 -12.69 -9.19
N MET A 32 10.01 -11.61 -8.90
CA MET A 32 11.48 -11.58 -9.01
C MET A 32 12.14 -12.63 -8.11
N LEU A 33 11.66 -12.78 -6.87
CA LEU A 33 12.15 -13.85 -5.97
C LEU A 33 11.91 -15.23 -6.56
N SER A 34 10.69 -15.50 -7.03
CA SER A 34 10.34 -16.82 -7.56
C SER A 34 11.20 -17.17 -8.78
N GLY A 35 11.45 -16.18 -9.65
CA GLY A 35 12.36 -16.33 -10.79
C GLY A 35 13.79 -16.59 -10.34
N LEU A 36 14.32 -15.77 -9.42
CA LEU A 36 15.67 -15.95 -8.88
C LEU A 36 15.84 -17.33 -8.26
N MET A 37 14.89 -17.80 -7.43
CA MET A 37 14.94 -19.13 -6.81
C MET A 37 14.94 -20.25 -7.84
N ALA A 38 14.15 -20.13 -8.91
CA ALA A 38 14.12 -21.11 -9.99
C ALA A 38 15.46 -21.19 -10.74
N GLU A 39 16.06 -20.05 -11.08
CA GLU A 39 17.39 -20.00 -11.69
C GLU A 39 18.47 -20.59 -10.77
N LEU A 40 18.35 -20.28 -9.48
CA LEU A 40 19.25 -20.74 -8.44
C LEU A 40 19.14 -22.27 -8.24
N GLU A 41 17.94 -22.87 -8.24
CA GLU A 41 17.76 -24.33 -8.14
C GLU A 41 18.46 -25.11 -9.28
N VAL A 42 18.48 -24.54 -10.50
CA VAL A 42 19.22 -25.10 -11.63
C VAL A 42 20.72 -25.13 -11.35
N LEU A 43 21.27 -24.04 -10.78
CA LEU A 43 22.68 -23.92 -10.45
C LEU A 43 23.10 -24.76 -9.24
N GLN A 44 22.18 -25.01 -8.30
CA GLN A 44 22.43 -25.83 -7.11
C GLN A 44 22.87 -27.26 -7.48
N GLN A 45 22.33 -27.83 -8.56
CA GLN A 45 22.75 -29.14 -9.05
C GLN A 45 24.23 -29.15 -9.51
N ALA A 46 24.72 -28.03 -10.04
CA ALA A 46 26.10 -27.88 -10.48
C ALA A 46 27.09 -27.62 -9.33
N TRP A 47 26.64 -27.11 -8.18
CA TRP A 47 27.49 -26.59 -7.10
C TRP A 47 27.60 -27.49 -5.85
N ARG A 48 27.12 -28.75 -5.93
CA ARG A 48 27.03 -29.74 -4.82
C ARG A 48 28.28 -29.93 -3.94
N GLY A 49 29.47 -29.46 -4.34
CA GLY A 49 30.73 -29.67 -3.61
C GLY A 49 31.23 -28.52 -2.71
N ALA A 50 31.16 -27.26 -3.17
CA ALA A 50 31.82 -26.13 -2.48
C ALA A 50 31.01 -24.82 -2.40
N GLY A 51 30.11 -24.56 -3.36
CA GLY A 51 29.31 -23.33 -3.42
C GLY A 51 27.95 -23.41 -2.72
N GLY A 52 27.47 -24.63 -2.40
CA GLY A 52 26.10 -24.84 -1.91
C GLY A 52 25.78 -24.18 -0.56
N ARG A 53 26.71 -24.11 0.39
CA ARG A 53 26.43 -23.54 1.73
C ARG A 53 26.24 -22.02 1.73
N SER A 54 27.13 -21.28 1.07
CA SER A 54 27.00 -19.82 0.94
C SER A 54 25.73 -19.44 0.20
N PHE A 55 25.36 -20.25 -0.78
CA PHE A 55 24.12 -20.09 -1.54
C PHE A 55 22.86 -20.32 -0.69
N GLU A 56 22.82 -21.39 0.11
CA GLU A 56 21.68 -21.61 1.02
C GLU A 56 21.54 -20.48 2.05
N GLN A 57 22.66 -19.91 2.53
CA GLN A 57 22.63 -18.74 3.40
C GLN A 57 22.03 -17.50 2.71
N VAL A 58 22.45 -17.20 1.48
CA VAL A 58 21.90 -16.07 0.70
C VAL A 58 20.40 -16.27 0.46
N LYS A 59 19.99 -17.49 0.11
CA LYS A 59 18.58 -17.85 -0.06
C LYS A 59 17.75 -17.58 1.20
N GLN A 60 18.25 -18.02 2.36
CA GLN A 60 17.57 -17.81 3.64
C GLN A 60 17.49 -16.34 4.03
N GLN A 61 18.61 -15.60 3.91
CA GLN A 61 18.66 -14.18 4.22
C GLN A 61 17.67 -13.40 3.34
N TRP A 62 17.69 -13.64 2.04
CA TRP A 62 16.83 -12.95 1.10
C TRP A 62 15.34 -13.25 1.34
N ALA A 63 14.98 -14.49 1.73
CA ALA A 63 13.61 -14.83 2.11
C ALA A 63 13.15 -14.05 3.37
N GLN A 64 14.04 -13.83 4.34
CA GLN A 64 13.74 -13.01 5.52
C GLN A 64 13.58 -11.53 5.17
N ASP A 65 14.46 -11.01 4.32
CA ASP A 65 14.41 -9.62 3.85
C ASP A 65 13.12 -9.37 3.06
N GLN A 66 12.73 -10.32 2.21
CA GLN A 66 11.46 -10.27 1.49
C GLN A 66 10.27 -10.24 2.45
N ALA A 67 10.20 -11.16 3.42
CA ALA A 67 9.09 -11.18 4.39
C ALA A 67 8.97 -9.86 5.17
N THR A 68 10.12 -9.26 5.53
CA THR A 68 10.18 -7.96 6.19
C THR A 68 9.63 -6.86 5.29
N LEU A 69 10.05 -6.84 4.03
CA LEU A 69 9.63 -5.84 3.07
C LEU A 69 8.13 -5.97 2.72
N GLN A 70 7.61 -7.19 2.54
CA GLN A 70 6.17 -7.42 2.33
C GLN A 70 5.32 -6.97 3.51
N ARG A 71 5.82 -7.13 4.74
CA ARG A 71 5.14 -6.62 5.93
C ARG A 71 5.08 -5.09 5.88
N ALA A 72 6.21 -4.44 5.65
CA ALA A 72 6.29 -2.98 5.58
C ALA A 72 5.40 -2.40 4.45
N LEU A 73 5.38 -3.03 3.26
CA LEU A 73 4.54 -2.59 2.15
C LEU A 73 3.05 -2.72 2.50
N ARG A 74 2.63 -3.83 3.10
CA ARG A 74 1.23 -4.03 3.52
C ARG A 74 0.80 -3.09 4.63
N GLU A 75 1.64 -2.90 5.64
CA GLU A 75 1.40 -1.93 6.73
C GLU A 75 1.26 -0.52 6.16
N THR A 76 2.13 -0.13 5.23
CA THR A 76 2.06 1.18 4.56
C THR A 76 0.79 1.33 3.72
N ALA A 77 0.44 0.35 2.90
CA ALA A 77 -0.79 0.37 2.11
C ALA A 77 -2.05 0.45 3.00
N THR A 78 -2.02 -0.20 4.17
CA THR A 78 -3.10 -0.16 5.16
C THR A 78 -3.20 1.22 5.80
N ALA A 79 -2.07 1.78 6.25
CA ALA A 79 -2.02 3.12 6.83
C ALA A 79 -2.53 4.18 5.84
N ILE A 80 -2.14 4.08 4.56
CA ILE A 80 -2.61 4.97 3.50
C ILE A 80 -4.13 4.84 3.29
N ARG A 81 -4.67 3.61 3.24
CA ARG A 81 -6.12 3.39 3.14
C ARG A 81 -6.87 3.97 4.32
N THR A 82 -6.39 3.72 5.54
CA THR A 82 -7.00 4.24 6.77
C THR A 82 -6.98 5.77 6.83
N ALA A 83 -5.91 6.40 6.36
CA ALA A 83 -5.86 7.85 6.26
C ALA A 83 -6.85 8.37 5.19
N GLY A 84 -6.95 7.70 4.05
CA GLY A 84 -7.92 8.03 2.99
C GLY A 84 -9.37 7.95 3.45
N THR A 85 -9.75 6.91 4.20
CA THR A 85 -11.13 6.78 4.72
C THR A 85 -11.44 7.83 5.79
N GLN A 86 -10.47 8.25 6.59
CA GLN A 86 -10.65 9.34 7.56
C GLN A 86 -10.95 10.68 6.88
N TYR A 87 -10.35 10.95 5.71
CA TYR A 87 -10.66 12.13 4.91
C TYR A 87 -12.10 12.09 4.37
N ASP A 88 -12.55 10.94 3.86
CA ASP A 88 -13.91 10.76 3.31
C ASP A 88 -15.01 10.94 4.37
N VAL A 89 -14.81 10.38 5.57
CA VAL A 89 -15.73 10.54 6.72
C VAL A 89 -15.76 11.99 7.19
N SER A 90 -14.60 12.63 7.32
CA SER A 90 -14.50 14.03 7.77
C SER A 90 -15.19 14.99 6.80
N ASP A 91 -15.11 14.72 5.49
CA ASP A 91 -15.77 15.50 4.45
C ASP A 91 -17.30 15.34 4.52
N THR A 92 -17.77 14.09 4.63
CA THR A 92 -19.20 13.77 4.75
C THR A 92 -19.83 14.45 5.97
N GLU A 93 -19.17 14.41 7.13
CA GLU A 93 -19.65 15.09 8.32
C GLU A 93 -19.66 16.62 8.17
N ALA A 94 -18.61 17.19 7.57
CA ALA A 94 -18.52 18.63 7.34
C ALA A 94 -19.63 19.10 6.38
N ALA A 95 -19.87 18.38 5.29
CA ALA A 95 -20.96 18.64 4.36
C ALA A 95 -22.33 18.53 5.04
N GLY A 96 -22.53 17.50 5.87
CA GLY A 96 -23.77 17.31 6.64
C GLY A 96 -24.06 18.45 7.63
N ARG A 97 -23.04 18.92 8.36
CA ARG A 97 -23.15 20.07 9.27
C ARG A 97 -23.53 21.34 8.50
N VAL A 98 -22.82 21.63 7.42
CA VAL A 98 -23.06 22.78 6.55
C VAL A 98 -24.49 22.76 6.00
N ALA A 99 -24.93 21.65 5.42
CA ALA A 99 -26.30 21.45 4.91
C ALA A 99 -27.38 21.61 6.00
N GLY A 100 -27.10 21.18 7.23
CA GLY A 100 -27.99 21.35 8.38
C GLY A 100 -28.14 22.82 8.80
N THR A 101 -27.02 23.57 8.83
CA THR A 101 -27.02 24.99 9.24
C THR A 101 -27.79 25.89 8.24
N HIS A 102 -27.78 25.56 6.95
CA HIS A 102 -28.51 26.33 5.93
C HIS A 102 -30.03 26.21 6.02
N ARG A 103 -30.55 25.16 6.66
CA ARG A 103 -32.00 24.92 6.80
C ARG A 103 -32.62 25.66 7.99
N GLY A 104 -31.80 26.25 8.87
CA GLY A 104 -32.23 26.94 10.10
C GLY A 104 -32.38 28.46 9.99
N ILE A 105 -32.00 29.09 8.86
CA ILE A 105 -32.12 30.55 8.66
C ILE A 105 -33.39 30.85 7.85
N GLN A 106 -34.55 30.54 8.41
CA GLN A 106 -35.82 31.10 7.94
C GLN A 106 -36.02 32.42 8.70
N LEU A 107 -35.60 33.54 8.13
CA LEU A 107 -35.88 34.86 8.70
C LEU A 107 -37.38 35.14 8.55
N PRO A 108 -38.13 35.35 9.65
CA PRO A 108 -39.50 35.82 9.55
C PRO A 108 -39.48 37.25 9.00
N LEU A 109 -40.24 37.48 7.93
CA LEU A 109 -40.66 38.82 7.49
C LEU A 109 -42.01 39.14 8.15
#